data_AF-A0A7Y3CCJ2-F1
#
_entry.id   AF-A0A7Y3CCJ2-F1
#
_cell.length_a   1.000
_cell.length_b   1.000
_cell.length_c   1.000
_cell.angle_alpha   90.00
_cell.angle_beta   90.00
_cell.angle_gamma   90.00
#
_symmetry.space_group_name_H-M   'P 1'
#
loop_
_entity.id
_entity.type
_entity.pdbx_description
1 polymer ?
#
loop_
_entity_poly.entity_id
_entity_poly.type
_entity_poly.pdbx_seq_one_letter_code
_entity_poly.pdbx_strand_id
1 'polypeptide(L)' 'INSNDGSFVAETVQGDKITLTLDGENVKLIDAQGNTSMVIMADVPASNGVIHAIDAVVMPAE' A
#
# COMPACT_ATOMS: atom_id res chain seq x y z
N ILE A 1 2.92 -10.07 3.89
CA ILE A 1 1.60 -10.37 3.26
C ILE A 1 1.35 -11.87 3.18
N ASN A 2 2.27 -12.68 2.65
CA ASN A 2 2.14 -14.15 2.65
C ASN A 2 1.92 -14.76 4.05
N SER A 3 2.44 -14.14 5.10
CA SER A 3 2.24 -14.58 6.50
C SER A 3 0.97 -14.00 7.17
N ASN A 4 0.19 -13.17 6.48
CA ASN A 4 -1.00 -12.48 7.01
C ASN A 4 -2.26 -12.83 6.20
N ASP A 5 -2.45 -14.11 5.85
CA ASP A 5 -3.63 -14.57 5.10
C ASP A 5 -3.87 -13.85 3.75
N GLY A 6 -2.79 -13.34 3.12
CA GLY A 6 -2.85 -12.68 1.81
C GLY A 6 -3.18 -11.18 1.84
N SER A 7 -3.35 -10.58 3.03
CA SER A 7 -3.66 -9.16 3.20
C SER A 7 -2.92 -8.55 4.40
N PHE A 8 -2.52 -7.28 4.32
CA PHE A 8 -1.94 -6.54 5.41
C PHE A 8 -2.56 -5.15 5.49
N VAL A 9 -3.17 -4.85 6.63
CA VAL A 9 -3.78 -3.54 6.88
C VAL A 9 -2.76 -2.65 7.61
N ALA A 10 -2.53 -1.46 7.07
CA ALA A 10 -1.65 -0.45 7.66
C ALA A 10 -2.45 0.82 7.97
N GLU A 11 -2.16 1.41 9.12
CA GLU A 11 -2.68 2.73 9.48
C GLU A 11 -1.75 3.81 8.93
N THR A 12 -2.32 4.76 8.21
CA THR A 12 -1.60 5.92 7.68
C THR A 12 -1.40 6.96 8.77
N VAL A 13 -0.48 7.90 8.55
CA VAL A 13 -0.25 9.02 9.47
C VAL A 13 -1.47 9.93 9.66
N GLN A 14 -2.44 9.89 8.72
CA GLN A 14 -3.70 10.61 8.82
C GLN A 14 -4.75 9.87 9.68
N GLY A 15 -4.48 8.62 10.07
CA GLY A 15 -5.38 7.75 10.82
C GLY A 15 -6.23 6.81 9.94
N ASP A 16 -6.27 7.05 8.64
CA ASP A 16 -6.96 6.19 7.69
C ASP A 16 -6.25 4.86 7.51
N LYS A 17 -7.02 3.80 7.26
CA LYS A 17 -6.49 2.47 6.99
C LYS A 17 -6.38 2.24 5.49
N ILE A 18 -5.22 1.75 5.07
CA ILE A 18 -4.99 1.20 3.74
C ILE A 18 -4.77 -0.30 3.83
N THR A 19 -5.15 -1.03 2.79
CA THR A 19 -5.00 -2.48 2.73
C THR A 19 -4.04 -2.87 1.62
N LEU A 20 -2.98 -3.60 1.95
CA LEU A 20 -2.01 -4.15 1.01
C LEU A 20 -2.33 -5.63 0.78
N THR A 21 -2.57 -6.03 -0.46
CA THR A 21 -2.82 -7.42 -0.86
C THR A 21 -1.83 -7.83 -1.94
N LEU A 22 -1.68 -9.13 -2.18
CA LEU A 22 -0.94 -9.62 -3.34
C LEU A 22 -1.87 -9.80 -4.54
N ASP A 23 -1.38 -9.43 -5.71
CA ASP A 23 -1.99 -9.71 -7.02
C ASP A 23 -0.93 -10.39 -7.90
N GLY A 24 -0.91 -11.73 -7.82
CA GLY A 24 0.22 -12.52 -8.30
C GLY A 24 1.49 -12.21 -7.51
N GLU A 25 2.53 -11.76 -8.20
CA GLU A 25 3.80 -11.34 -7.59
C GLU A 25 3.83 -9.85 -7.20
N ASN A 26 2.82 -9.07 -7.65
CA ASN A 26 2.76 -7.64 -7.39
C ASN A 26 2.00 -7.32 -6.10
N VAL A 27 2.32 -6.18 -5.49
CA VAL A 27 1.58 -5.66 -4.34
C VAL A 27 0.53 -4.68 -4.83
N LYS A 28 -0.73 -4.96 -4.48
CA LYS A 28 -1.87 -4.08 -4.67
C LYS A 28 -2.19 -3.35 -3.36
N LEU A 29 -2.43 -2.06 -3.44
CA LEU A 29 -2.88 -1.21 -2.34
C LEU A 29 -4.33 -0.81 -2.61
N ILE A 30 -5.18 -0.95 -1.60
CA ILE A 30 -6.58 -0.49 -1.58
C ILE A 30 -6.66 0.66 -0.57
N ASP A 31 -7.07 1.84 -1.05
CA ASP A 31 -7.21 3.03 -0.21
C ASP A 31 -8.52 3.05 0.59
N ALA A 32 -8.71 4.11 1.38
CA ALA A 32 -9.87 4.23 2.26
C ALA A 32 -11.20 4.46 1.51
N GLN A 33 -11.15 4.89 0.25
CA GLN A 33 -12.31 4.99 -0.64
C GLN A 33 -12.55 3.71 -1.45
N GLY A 34 -11.65 2.72 -1.35
CA GLY A 34 -11.70 1.48 -2.11
C GLY A 34 -11.06 1.56 -3.49
N ASN A 35 -10.35 2.64 -3.83
CA ASN A 35 -9.56 2.69 -5.06
C ASN A 35 -8.32 1.81 -4.92
N THR A 36 -7.85 1.30 -6.04
CA THR A 36 -6.70 0.39 -6.08
C THR A 36 -5.51 1.02 -6.81
N SER A 37 -4.31 0.81 -6.27
CA SER A 37 -3.03 1.13 -6.92
C SER A 37 -2.08 -0.05 -6.85
N MET A 38 -1.13 -0.13 -7.78
CA MET A 38 -0.10 -1.18 -7.83
C MET A 38 1.27 -0.60 -7.49
N VAL A 39 2.06 -1.36 -6.74
CA VAL A 39 3.47 -1.04 -6.49
C VAL A 39 4.27 -1.34 -7.76
N ILE A 40 4.89 -0.31 -8.32
CA ILE A 40 5.71 -0.40 -9.53
C ILE A 40 7.22 -0.40 -9.22
N MET A 41 7.61 0.05 -8.03
CA MET A 41 8.98 -0.03 -7.53
C MET A 41 8.97 -0.13 -6.02
N ALA A 42 9.66 -1.12 -5.47
CA ALA A 42 9.73 -1.37 -4.03
C ALA A 42 11.14 -1.13 -3.48
N ASP A 43 11.24 -1.02 -2.15
CA ASP A 43 12.51 -1.06 -1.41
C ASP A 43 13.54 0.01 -1.78
N VAL A 44 13.10 1.21 -2.13
CA VAL A 44 14.00 2.34 -2.40
C VAL A 44 14.49 2.92 -1.07
N PRO A 45 15.80 2.89 -0.76
CA PRO A 45 16.31 3.37 0.51
C PRO A 45 16.21 4.90 0.61
N ALA A 46 15.70 5.38 1.76
CA ALA A 46 15.69 6.77 2.14
C ALA A 46 16.38 6.95 3.51
N SER A 47 16.84 8.16 3.83
CA SER A 47 17.58 8.43 5.08
C SER A 47 16.80 8.09 6.36
N ASN A 48 15.48 8.00 6.27
CA ASN A 48 14.56 7.80 7.38
C ASN A 48 13.57 6.64 7.13
N GLY A 49 13.83 5.78 6.15
CA GLY A 49 12.91 4.68 5.84
C GLY A 49 13.07 4.16 4.42
N VAL A 50 11.94 3.74 3.85
CA VAL A 50 11.86 3.10 2.54
C VAL A 50 10.72 3.71 1.75
N ILE A 51 10.93 3.92 0.46
CA ILE A 51 9.91 4.39 -0.48
C ILE A 51 9.47 3.22 -1.36
N HIS A 52 8.14 3.11 -1.53
CA HIS A 52 7.50 2.26 -2.53
C HIS A 52 6.74 3.17 -3.49
N ALA A 53 7.04 3.09 -4.79
CA ALA A 53 6.34 3.86 -5.82
C ALA A 53 5.11 3.10 -6.32
N ILE A 54 4.03 3.84 -6.55
CA ILE A 54 2.74 3.33 -7.02
C ILE A 54 2.29 4.06 -8.28
N ASP A 55 1.37 3.46 -9.04
CA ASP A 55 0.88 3.95 -10.33
C ASP A 55 -0.36 4.86 -10.25
N ALA A 56 -1.00 4.97 -9.08
CA ALA A 56 -2.18 5.81 -8.87
C ALA A 56 -2.12 6.56 -7.53
N VAL A 57 -2.92 7.63 -7.43
CA VAL A 57 -2.98 8.48 -6.23
C VAL A 57 -3.89 7.83 -5.19
N VAL A 58 -3.44 7.79 -3.95
CA VAL A 58 -4.21 7.33 -2.78
C VAL A 58 -5.11 8.46 -2.30
N MET A 59 -6.40 8.19 -2.14
CA MET A 59 -7.38 9.15 -1.67
C MET A 59 -7.76 8.88 -0.19
N PRO A 60 -7.90 9.92 0.64
CA PRO A 60 -8.30 9.77 2.04
C PRO A 60 -9.78 9.42 2.20
N ALA A 61 -10.18 8.85 3.34
CA ALA A 61 -11.58 8.91 3.76
C ALA A 61 -11.85 10.34 4.23
N GLU A 62 -12.97 10.91 3.80
CA GLU A 62 -13.28 12.36 3.91
C GLU A 62 -12.89 13.05 5.24
#